data_AF-A0A0J1GEE9-F1
#
_entry.id   AF-A0A0J1GEE9-F1
#
_cell.length_a   1.000
_cell.length_b   1.000
_cell.length_c   1.000
_cell.angle_alpha   90.00
_cell.angle_beta   90.00
_cell.angle_gamma   90.00
#
_symmetry.space_group_name_H-M   'P 1'
#
loop_
_entity.id
_entity.type
_entity.pdbx_description
1 polymer ?
#
loop_
_entity_poly.entity_id
_entity_poly.type
_entity_poly.pdbx_seq_one_letter_code
_entity_poly.pdbx_strand_id
1 'polypeptide(L)'
;MNRIAKKLFAAGLAGSMTLSMGLTAFAAEQQGPFDAKLYKTGTTTLSMGDGALLDAVYTETSGGIQVTVNVDEGFKAYGMSGSLTKVYMDTDGDGVINKDVNVVADRDGNDKTDALIFTYTGPVSDTENLKIKGDFTISVLNFMPMNSIGDLVIENHAK
;
A
#
# COMPACT_ATOMS: atom_id res chain seq x y z
N MET A 1 39.87 41.29 13.10
CA MET A 1 38.68 40.73 13.76
C MET A 1 38.45 39.32 13.25
N ASN A 2 38.67 38.33 14.11
CA ASN A 2 38.20 36.96 13.94
C ASN A 2 36.66 36.96 14.08
N ARG A 3 35.94 36.32 13.15
CA ARG A 3 34.74 35.50 13.40
C ARG A 3 34.14 34.98 12.09
N ILE A 4 33.90 33.67 12.07
CA ILE A 4 33.08 32.87 11.13
C ILE A 4 33.86 32.26 9.96
N ALA A 5 34.70 31.29 10.28
CA ALA A 5 34.83 30.11 9.44
C ALA A 5 33.55 29.27 9.56
N LYS A 6 33.04 28.74 8.44
CA LYS A 6 32.72 27.30 8.22
C LYS A 6 31.72 27.10 7.07
N LYS A 7 32.11 26.15 6.19
CA LYS A 7 31.32 25.40 5.20
C LYS A 7 31.22 25.97 3.79
N LEU A 8 32.36 25.84 3.10
CA LEU A 8 32.40 25.34 1.72
C LEU A 8 31.59 24.04 1.65
N PHE A 9 30.61 23.96 0.75
CA PHE A 9 30.38 22.75 -0.05
C PHE A 9 29.96 23.18 -1.44
N ALA A 10 30.94 23.18 -2.34
CA ALA A 10 30.69 22.91 -3.73
C ALA A 10 29.99 21.55 -3.82
N ALA A 11 28.79 21.53 -4.40
CA ALA A 11 28.15 20.31 -4.88
C ALA A 11 27.84 20.51 -6.37
N GLY A 12 28.90 20.77 -7.14
CA GLY A 12 28.99 20.18 -8.46
C GLY A 12 29.37 18.71 -8.24
N LEU A 13 28.40 17.81 -8.36
CA LEU A 13 28.67 16.40 -8.58
C LEU A 13 27.84 15.96 -9.78
N ALA A 14 28.54 15.91 -10.92
CA ALA A 14 28.23 14.93 -11.94
C ALA A 14 28.35 13.53 -11.33
N GLY A 15 27.46 12.61 -11.71
CA GLY A 15 27.72 11.19 -11.67
C GLY A 15 27.60 10.48 -10.32
N SER A 16 26.41 9.94 -10.05
CA SER A 16 26.23 8.60 -9.50
C SER A 16 25.07 7.97 -10.28
N MET A 17 25.32 7.42 -11.47
CA MET A 17 25.55 5.98 -11.66
C MET A 17 24.81 5.09 -10.66
N THR A 18 23.93 4.27 -11.24
CA THR A 18 23.46 2.97 -10.75
C THR A 18 22.57 2.94 -9.50
N LEU A 19 21.26 2.93 -9.74
CA LEU A 19 20.44 1.76 -9.41
C LEU A 19 19.67 1.31 -10.66
N SER A 20 20.41 0.88 -11.68
CA SER A 20 19.91 -0.08 -12.65
C SER A 20 20.07 -1.48 -12.06
N MET A 21 19.33 -1.81 -11.00
CA MET A 21 19.22 -3.17 -10.50
C MET A 21 17.82 -3.37 -9.94
N GLY A 22 16.95 -3.98 -10.74
CA GLY A 22 15.88 -4.81 -10.19
C GLY A 22 14.43 -4.37 -10.36
N LEU A 23 14.09 -3.26 -11.04
CA LEU A 23 12.78 -3.20 -11.70
C LEU A 23 12.90 -3.97 -13.02
N THR A 24 13.06 -5.29 -12.91
CA THR A 24 12.58 -6.12 -13.99
C THR A 24 11.07 -5.87 -14.09
N ALA A 25 10.60 -5.96 -15.32
CA ALA A 25 9.36 -5.36 -15.74
C ALA A 25 8.15 -6.10 -15.16
N PHE A 26 7.39 -5.44 -14.27
CA PHE A 26 5.94 -5.60 -14.27
C PHE A 26 5.38 -4.88 -15.50
N ALA A 27 5.71 -5.44 -16.67
CA ALA A 27 5.45 -4.88 -18.00
C ALA A 27 4.19 -4.01 -18.08
N ALA A 28 4.39 -2.68 -18.22
CA ALA A 28 3.73 -1.61 -18.99
C ALA A 28 2.31 -1.78 -19.61
N GLU A 29 1.53 -2.75 -19.22
CA GLU A 29 0.14 -2.96 -19.61
C GLU A 29 -0.66 -2.99 -18.30
N GLN A 30 -1.94 -2.60 -18.27
CA GLN A 30 -2.74 -2.79 -17.05
C GLN A 30 -2.69 -4.27 -16.68
N GLN A 31 -1.88 -4.60 -15.67
CA GLN A 31 -1.75 -5.97 -15.19
C GLN A 31 -2.81 -6.12 -14.10
N GLY A 32 -3.84 -6.88 -14.42
CA GLY A 32 -4.94 -7.17 -13.52
C GLY A 32 -6.14 -7.78 -14.25
N PRO A 33 -7.00 -8.53 -13.53
CA PRO A 33 -7.11 -8.51 -12.06
C PRO A 33 -6.08 -9.39 -11.34
N PHE A 34 -5.50 -8.84 -10.26
CA PHE A 34 -4.71 -9.56 -9.25
C PHE A 34 -5.56 -9.79 -7.99
N ASP A 35 -5.22 -10.80 -7.19
CA ASP A 35 -5.91 -11.02 -5.92
C ASP A 35 -5.26 -10.20 -4.82
N ALA A 36 -6.05 -9.46 -4.05
CA ALA A 36 -5.59 -8.73 -2.89
C ALA A 36 -5.95 -9.49 -1.61
N LYS A 37 -4.96 -9.74 -0.76
CA LYS A 37 -5.16 -10.39 0.53
C LYS A 37 -4.57 -9.57 1.66
N LEU A 38 -5.25 -9.57 2.80
CA LEU A 38 -4.78 -8.90 4.00
C LEU A 38 -4.40 -9.92 5.07
N TYR A 39 -3.13 -9.96 5.45
CA TYR A 39 -2.62 -10.84 6.48
C TYR A 39 -2.36 -10.08 7.78
N LYS A 40 -2.41 -10.79 8.92
CA LYS A 40 -1.91 -10.26 10.19
C LYS A 40 -0.39 -10.10 10.09
N THR A 41 0.12 -8.97 10.59
CA THR A 41 1.54 -8.60 10.53
C THR A 41 2.48 -9.76 10.81
N GLY A 42 3.37 -10.06 9.87
CA GLY A 42 4.42 -11.07 10.02
C GLY A 42 3.92 -12.52 10.06
N THR A 43 2.68 -12.76 9.63
CA THR A 43 2.06 -14.09 9.60
C THR A 43 1.43 -14.38 8.24
N THR A 44 1.03 -15.63 8.02
CA THR A 44 0.21 -16.04 6.87
C THR A 44 -1.28 -16.19 7.23
N THR A 45 -1.68 -15.70 8.40
CA THR A 45 -3.09 -15.76 8.85
C THR A 45 -3.84 -14.55 8.31
N LEU A 46 -4.97 -14.79 7.64
CA LEU A 46 -5.83 -13.71 7.14
C LEU A 46 -6.32 -12.80 8.28
N SER A 47 -6.33 -11.51 8.01
CA SER A 47 -6.87 -10.47 8.88
C SER A 47 -8.39 -10.44 8.77
N MET A 48 -9.05 -9.79 9.73
CA MET A 48 -10.49 -9.54 9.63
C MET A 48 -10.84 -8.67 8.43
N GLY A 49 -9.98 -7.71 8.09
CA GLY A 49 -10.20 -6.80 6.96
C GLY A 49 -10.01 -7.44 5.59
N ASP A 50 -9.50 -8.68 5.53
CA ASP A 50 -9.33 -9.42 4.28
C ASP A 50 -10.67 -9.66 3.56
N GLY A 51 -11.74 -9.92 4.33
CA GLY A 51 -13.07 -10.12 3.75
C GLY A 51 -13.63 -8.88 3.05
N ALA A 52 -13.01 -7.72 3.20
CA ALA A 52 -13.35 -6.50 2.47
C ALA A 52 -12.67 -6.42 1.10
N LEU A 53 -11.54 -7.11 0.90
CA LEU A 53 -10.74 -6.96 -0.30
C LEU A 53 -11.34 -7.80 -1.43
N LEU A 54 -11.39 -7.21 -2.63
CA LEU A 54 -11.83 -7.86 -3.85
C LEU A 54 -10.61 -8.12 -4.73
N ASP A 55 -10.51 -7.41 -5.86
CA ASP A 55 -9.40 -7.47 -6.80
C ASP A 55 -8.48 -6.25 -6.68
N ALA A 56 -7.27 -6.39 -7.23
CA ALA A 56 -6.31 -5.32 -7.37
C ALA A 56 -5.87 -5.12 -8.82
N VAL A 57 -5.57 -3.87 -9.14
CA VAL A 57 -5.05 -3.45 -10.44
C VAL A 57 -3.83 -2.58 -10.23
N TYR A 58 -2.84 -2.75 -11.10
CA TYR A 58 -1.66 -1.91 -11.14
C TYR A 58 -1.60 -1.03 -12.38
N THR A 59 -0.99 0.14 -12.20
CA THR A 59 -0.63 1.03 -13.30
C THR A 59 0.76 1.59 -13.02
N GLU A 60 1.71 1.32 -13.91
CA GLU A 60 3.03 1.95 -13.86
C GLU A 60 2.90 3.46 -14.14
N THR A 61 3.59 4.27 -13.35
CA THR A 61 3.63 5.72 -13.50
C THR A 61 5.08 6.21 -13.40
N SER A 62 5.36 7.45 -13.81
CA SER A 62 6.69 8.04 -13.66
C SER A 62 7.13 8.18 -12.19
N GLY A 63 6.19 8.12 -11.24
CA GLY A 63 6.45 8.25 -9.81
C GLY A 63 6.46 6.93 -9.04
N GLY A 64 6.28 5.78 -9.69
CA GLY A 64 6.14 4.47 -9.04
C GLY A 64 4.95 3.66 -9.58
N ILE A 65 4.51 2.66 -8.84
CA ILE A 65 3.37 1.80 -9.18
C ILE A 65 2.12 2.34 -8.49
N GLN A 66 1.13 2.80 -9.24
CA GLN A 66 -0.18 3.06 -8.68
C GLN A 66 -0.91 1.73 -8.48
N VAL A 67 -1.32 1.49 -7.24
CA VAL A 67 -2.10 0.32 -6.83
C VAL A 67 -3.52 0.78 -6.53
N THR A 68 -4.47 0.08 -7.13
CA THR A 68 -5.89 0.19 -6.82
C THR A 68 -6.36 -1.16 -6.31
N VAL A 69 -6.82 -1.23 -5.07
CA VAL A 69 -7.51 -2.40 -4.53
C VAL A 69 -8.98 -2.07 -4.41
N ASN A 70 -9.86 -2.80 -5.09
CA ASN A 70 -11.29 -2.63 -4.90
C ASN A 70 -11.72 -3.29 -3.59
N VAL A 71 -12.65 -2.65 -2.91
CA VAL A 71 -13.10 -3.02 -1.57
C VAL A 71 -14.62 -3.12 -1.57
N ASP A 72 -15.14 -4.15 -0.90
CA ASP A 72 -16.55 -4.22 -0.57
C ASP A 72 -16.85 -3.23 0.57
N GLU A 73 -17.80 -2.33 0.33
CA GLU A 73 -18.29 -1.34 1.29
C GLU A 73 -18.68 -1.95 2.65
N GLY A 74 -19.06 -3.24 2.66
CA GLY A 74 -19.40 -3.96 3.88
C GLY A 74 -19.13 -5.45 3.77
N PHE A 75 -18.33 -5.97 4.70
CA PHE A 75 -17.96 -7.37 4.74
C PHE A 75 -18.38 -8.06 6.03
N LYS A 76 -18.37 -9.39 6.01
CA LYS A 76 -18.56 -10.22 7.22
C LYS A 76 -17.29 -10.97 7.54
N ALA A 77 -16.76 -10.76 8.75
CA ALA A 77 -15.63 -11.50 9.27
C ALA A 77 -15.97 -12.08 10.65
N TYR A 78 -15.76 -13.38 10.84
CA TYR A 78 -16.00 -14.08 12.11
C TYR A 78 -17.41 -13.86 12.69
N GLY A 79 -18.43 -13.78 11.82
CA GLY A 79 -19.82 -13.57 12.22
C GLY A 79 -20.20 -12.12 12.53
N MET A 80 -19.26 -11.17 12.40
CA MET A 80 -19.50 -9.74 12.59
C MET A 80 -19.49 -9.04 11.23
N SER A 81 -20.39 -8.06 11.06
CA SER A 81 -20.42 -7.21 9.86
C SER A 81 -19.62 -5.94 10.12
N GLY A 82 -18.79 -5.52 9.17
CA GLY A 82 -17.96 -4.33 9.30
C GLY A 82 -17.58 -3.72 7.96
N SER A 83 -16.84 -2.62 8.02
CA SER A 83 -16.32 -1.89 6.87
C SER A 83 -14.94 -1.32 7.17
N LEU A 84 -14.13 -1.11 6.12
CA LEU A 84 -12.87 -0.38 6.24
C LEU A 84 -13.18 1.12 6.26
N THR A 85 -12.54 1.85 7.18
CA THR A 85 -12.80 3.30 7.37
C THR A 85 -11.55 4.16 7.30
N LYS A 86 -10.40 3.61 7.71
CA LYS A 86 -9.10 4.26 7.57
C LYS A 86 -8.07 3.21 7.21
N VAL A 87 -7.24 3.51 6.24
CA VAL A 87 -6.14 2.66 5.84
C VAL A 87 -4.92 3.53 5.60
N TYR A 88 -3.83 3.21 6.28
CA TYR A 88 -2.53 3.85 6.14
C TYR A 88 -1.53 2.80 5.67
N MET A 89 -0.63 3.16 4.76
CA MET A 89 0.31 2.21 4.18
C MET A 89 1.74 2.73 4.17
N ASP A 90 2.68 1.79 4.22
CA ASP A 90 4.11 1.98 3.94
C ASP A 90 4.32 1.98 2.42
N THR A 91 4.10 3.15 1.81
CA THR A 91 4.10 3.30 0.35
C THR A 91 5.49 3.39 -0.27
N ASP A 92 6.54 3.60 0.51
CA ASP A 92 7.93 3.64 0.06
C ASP A 92 8.73 2.40 0.48
N GLY A 93 8.13 1.50 1.25
CA GLY A 93 8.72 0.22 1.63
C GLY A 93 9.88 0.36 2.62
N ASP A 94 9.93 1.44 3.39
CA ASP A 94 10.97 1.70 4.37
C ASP A 94 10.71 1.01 5.73
N GLY A 95 9.53 0.40 5.88
CA GLY A 95 9.06 -0.28 7.08
C GLY A 95 8.22 0.61 8.02
N VAL A 96 8.00 1.89 7.67
CA VAL A 96 7.29 2.89 8.47
C VAL A 96 5.99 3.30 7.79
N ILE A 97 4.87 3.11 8.50
CA ILE A 97 3.56 3.48 7.98
C ILE A 97 3.33 4.98 8.15
N ASN A 98 3.10 5.70 7.04
CA ASN A 98 2.74 7.11 7.06
C ASN A 98 1.25 7.28 7.42
N LYS A 99 0.99 7.82 8.62
CA LYS A 99 -0.37 8.04 9.14
C LYS A 99 -1.02 9.36 8.72
N ASP A 100 -0.33 10.18 7.95
CA ASP A 100 -0.85 11.45 7.45
C ASP A 100 -1.66 11.27 6.15
N VAL A 101 -1.52 10.12 5.47
CA VAL A 101 -2.16 9.84 4.18
C VAL A 101 -3.10 8.64 4.31
N ASN A 102 -4.41 8.91 4.38
CA ASN A 102 -5.42 7.87 4.30
C ASN A 102 -5.64 7.48 2.83
N VAL A 103 -5.49 6.20 2.51
CA VAL A 103 -5.53 5.71 1.12
C VAL A 103 -6.90 5.20 0.69
N VAL A 104 -7.91 5.27 1.56
CA VAL A 104 -9.30 4.93 1.19
C VAL A 104 -9.86 5.94 0.19
N ALA A 105 -10.66 5.45 -0.74
CA ALA A 105 -11.39 6.24 -1.72
C ALA A 105 -12.88 5.87 -1.69
N ASP A 106 -13.71 6.89 -1.67
CA ASP A 106 -15.15 6.84 -1.94
C ASP A 106 -15.33 7.30 -3.40
N ARG A 107 -15.84 6.40 -4.25
CA ARG A 107 -16.01 6.62 -5.69
C ARG A 107 -17.45 6.95 -6.05
N ASP A 108 -18.43 6.57 -5.23
CA ASP A 108 -19.86 6.77 -5.51
C ASP A 108 -20.50 7.91 -4.68
N GLY A 109 -19.78 8.44 -3.69
CA GLY A 109 -20.18 9.55 -2.83
C GLY A 109 -21.06 9.14 -1.64
N ASN A 110 -21.02 7.87 -1.22
CA ASN A 110 -21.86 7.34 -0.15
C ASN A 110 -21.21 7.34 1.25
N ASP A 111 -20.03 7.97 1.39
CA ASP A 111 -19.19 8.03 2.59
C ASP A 111 -18.63 6.67 3.06
N LYS A 112 -18.57 5.66 2.17
CA LYS A 112 -17.95 4.36 2.44
C LYS A 112 -16.71 4.15 1.57
N THR A 113 -15.91 3.16 1.98
CA THR A 113 -14.68 2.80 1.26
C THR A 113 -15.01 1.85 0.12
N ASP A 114 -14.78 2.30 -1.11
CA ASP A 114 -14.94 1.50 -2.34
C ASP A 114 -13.61 0.96 -2.86
N ALA A 115 -12.52 1.67 -2.54
CA ALA A 115 -11.19 1.30 -3.00
C ALA A 115 -10.10 1.80 -2.06
N LEU A 116 -8.93 1.15 -2.14
CA LEU A 116 -7.67 1.64 -1.62
C LEU A 116 -6.83 2.10 -2.82
N ILE A 117 -6.45 3.37 -2.89
CA ILE A 117 -5.70 3.95 -4.00
C ILE A 117 -4.44 4.62 -3.46
N PHE A 118 -3.28 4.12 -3.89
CA PHE A 118 -1.98 4.67 -3.46
C PHE A 118 -0.90 4.43 -4.51
N THR A 119 0.18 5.22 -4.43
CA THR A 119 1.36 5.03 -5.27
C THR A 119 2.47 4.39 -4.45
N TYR A 120 2.83 3.16 -4.78
CA TYR A 120 3.95 2.44 -4.18
C TYR A 120 5.26 2.76 -4.92
N THR A 121 6.29 3.13 -4.16
CA THR A 121 7.61 3.55 -4.65
C THR A 121 8.75 2.70 -4.08
N GLY A 122 8.41 1.75 -3.21
CA GLY A 122 9.39 0.84 -2.60
C GLY A 122 9.90 -0.24 -3.55
N PRO A 123 10.77 -1.12 -3.06
CA PRO A 123 11.30 -2.23 -3.85
C PRO A 123 10.17 -3.17 -4.30
N VAL A 124 10.24 -3.59 -5.56
CA VAL A 124 9.29 -4.51 -6.20
C VAL A 124 10.07 -5.72 -6.69
N SER A 125 9.52 -6.93 -6.54
CA SER A 125 10.17 -8.18 -6.94
C SER A 125 9.36 -8.88 -8.02
N ASP A 126 9.92 -9.09 -9.20
CA ASP A 126 9.27 -9.79 -10.33
C ASP A 126 8.92 -11.26 -10.09
N THR A 127 9.45 -11.81 -8.99
CA THR A 127 9.32 -13.22 -8.62
C THR A 127 8.49 -13.44 -7.38
N GLU A 128 8.07 -12.37 -6.70
CA GLU A 128 7.33 -12.46 -5.44
C GLU A 128 6.09 -11.56 -5.46
N ASN A 129 5.08 -11.95 -4.68
CA ASN A 129 3.90 -11.12 -4.44
C ASN A 129 4.33 -9.78 -3.84
N LEU A 130 3.70 -8.68 -4.28
CA LEU A 130 3.95 -7.37 -3.68
C LEU A 130 3.39 -7.37 -2.26
N LYS A 131 4.22 -7.07 -1.26
CA LYS A 131 3.82 -7.00 0.15
C LYS A 131 4.04 -5.59 0.67
N ILE A 132 2.98 -5.02 1.24
CA ILE A 132 2.95 -3.65 1.74
C ILE A 132 2.39 -3.68 3.15
N LYS A 133 3.11 -3.09 4.11
CA LYS A 133 2.62 -2.95 5.48
C LYS A 133 1.53 -1.89 5.54
N GLY A 134 0.51 -2.13 6.36
CA GLY A 134 -0.54 -1.16 6.60
C GLY A 134 -1.16 -1.21 7.99
N ASP A 135 -1.75 -0.08 8.37
CA ASP A 135 -2.56 0.10 9.57
C ASP A 135 -4.01 0.33 9.12
N PHE A 136 -4.88 -0.60 9.50
CA PHE A 136 -6.26 -0.71 9.03
C PHE A 136 -7.21 -0.50 10.20
N THR A 137 -8.15 0.43 10.04
CA THR A 137 -9.27 0.61 10.97
C THR A 137 -10.53 -0.02 10.39
N ILE A 138 -11.02 -1.04 11.09
CA ILE A 138 -12.25 -1.75 10.79
C ILE A 138 -13.35 -1.21 11.71
N SER A 139 -14.40 -0.65 11.13
CA SER A 139 -15.63 -0.35 11.86
C SER A 139 -16.48 -1.60 11.90
N VAL A 140 -16.94 -2.01 13.08
CA VAL A 140 -17.80 -3.18 13.25
C VAL A 140 -19.16 -2.70 13.75
N LEU A 141 -20.23 -3.18 13.14
CA LEU A 141 -21.59 -2.79 13.51
C LEU A 141 -21.86 -3.08 14.99
N ASN A 142 -22.28 -2.06 15.75
CA ASN A 142 -22.58 -2.11 17.19
C ASN A 142 -21.37 -2.33 18.13
N PHE A 143 -20.13 -2.15 17.66
CA PHE A 143 -18.92 -2.21 18.48
C PHE A 143 -18.02 -1.01 18.26
N MET A 144 -17.05 -0.80 19.16
CA MET A 144 -16.01 0.21 18.95
C MET A 144 -15.15 -0.16 17.73
N PRO A 145 -14.71 0.82 16.92
CA PRO A 145 -13.78 0.56 15.82
C PRO A 145 -12.53 -0.15 16.31
N MET A 146 -12.07 -1.12 15.53
CA MET A 146 -10.88 -1.90 15.82
C MET A 146 -9.75 -1.49 14.89
N ASN A 147 -8.59 -1.18 15.46
CA ASN A 147 -7.37 -0.97 14.69
C ASN A 147 -6.61 -2.30 14.58
N SER A 148 -6.07 -2.57 13.40
CA SER A 148 -5.31 -3.77 13.10
C SER A 148 -4.13 -3.42 12.19
N ILE A 149 -2.94 -3.88 12.55
CA ILE A 149 -1.77 -3.77 11.67
C ILE A 149 -1.65 -5.08 10.89
N GLY A 150 -1.52 -4.95 9.57
CA GLY A 150 -1.46 -6.09 8.66
C GLY A 150 -0.51 -5.87 7.50
N ASP A 151 -0.28 -6.94 6.76
CA ASP A 151 0.46 -6.93 5.50
C ASP A 151 -0.56 -7.11 4.37
N LEU A 152 -0.76 -6.07 3.56
CA LEU A 152 -1.47 -6.16 2.29
C LEU A 152 -0.55 -6.85 1.29
N VAL A 153 -1.01 -7.97 0.76
CA VAL A 153 -0.28 -8.77 -0.21
C VAL A 153 -1.11 -8.83 -1.47
N ILE A 154 -0.51 -8.42 -2.57
CA ILE A 154 -1.14 -8.53 -3.88
C ILE A 154 -0.47 -9.68 -4.62
N GLU A 155 -1.27 -10.70 -4.93
CA GLU A 155 -0.82 -11.93 -5.54
C GLU A 155 -0.90 -11.85 -7.06
N ASN A 156 0.23 -12.11 -7.72
CA ASN A 156 0.29 -12.19 -9.17
C ASN A 156 0.03 -13.64 -9.60
N HIS A 157 -1.18 -13.95 -10.05
CA HIS A 157 -1.56 -15.30 -10.54
C HIS A 157 -1.11 -15.58 -11.98
N ALA A 158 -0.42 -14.65 -12.65
CA ALA A 158 0.00 -14.82 -14.04
C ALA A 158 1.23 -15.72 -14.24
N LYS A 159 1.72 -16.40 -13.19
CA LYS A 159 2.84 -17.36 -13.28
C LYS A 159 2.62 -18.60 -12.42
#